data_AF-A0A9D9YEP1-F1
#
_entry.id   AF-A0A9D9YEP1-F1
#
_cell.length_a   1.000
_cell.length_b   1.000
_cell.length_c   1.000
_cell.angle_alpha   90.00
_cell.angle_beta   90.00
_cell.angle_gamma   90.00
#
_symmetry.space_group_name_H-M   'P 1'
#
loop_
_entity.id
_entity.type
_entity.pdbx_description
1 polymer ?
#
loop_
_entity_poly.entity_id
_entity_poly.type
_entity_poly.pdbx_seq_one_letter_code
_entity_poly.pdbx_strand_id
1 'polypeptide(L)' 'MENDKPLKRRHRVTLLLNDEEKKLIERYISKYKVKNSSRFMREAIVRTALKRLDEDRPTLFD' A
#
# COMPACT_ATOMS: atom_id res chain seq x y z
N MET A 1 -30.65 5.33 -3.79
CA MET A 1 -29.46 5.89 -3.13
C MET A 1 -28.93 4.86 -2.14
N GLU A 2 -28.16 3.86 -2.58
CA GLU A 2 -27.63 2.82 -1.67
C GLU A 2 -26.16 2.45 -1.91
N ASN A 3 -25.44 3.19 -2.76
CA ASN A 3 -24.10 2.82 -3.23
C ASN A 3 -22.94 3.59 -2.57
N ASP A 4 -23.18 4.36 -1.52
CA ASP A 4 -22.12 5.18 -0.89
C ASP A 4 -21.73 4.71 0.52
N LYS A 5 -21.97 3.41 0.83
CA LYS A 5 -21.48 2.81 2.07
C LYS A 5 -19.97 2.63 1.97
N PRO A 6 -19.16 3.18 2.90
CA PRO A 6 -17.71 3.04 2.84
C PRO A 6 -17.31 1.58 2.90
N LEU A 7 -16.52 1.12 1.93
CA LEU A 7 -16.01 -0.24 1.87
C LEU A 7 -15.21 -0.56 3.15
N LYS A 8 -15.72 -1.52 3.94
CA LYS A 8 -15.09 -1.92 5.20
C LYS A 8 -13.89 -2.83 4.92
N ARG A 9 -12.76 -2.55 5.57
CA ARG A 9 -11.55 -3.39 5.54
C ARG A 9 -11.76 -4.58 6.48
N ARG A 10 -11.88 -5.80 5.95
CA ARG A 10 -12.21 -7.03 6.72
C ARG A 10 -11.04 -8.00 6.88
N HIS A 11 -10.03 -7.90 6.03
CA HIS A 11 -8.91 -8.84 6.01
C HIS A 11 -7.69 -8.25 6.74
N ARG A 12 -7.13 -9.02 7.67
CA ARG A 12 -5.91 -8.65 8.39
C ARG A 12 -4.69 -9.10 7.59
N VAL A 13 -3.68 -8.23 7.53
CA VAL A 13 -2.38 -8.51 6.92
C VAL A 13 -1.31 -8.18 7.95
N THR A 14 -0.32 -9.07 8.09
CA THR A 14 0.85 -8.89 8.97
C THR A 14 2.10 -8.94 8.10
N LEU A 15 3.03 -8.02 8.34
CA LEU A 15 4.32 -7.96 7.67
C LEU A 15 5.41 -8.12 8.73
N LEU A 16 6.37 -8.99 8.46
CA LEU A 16 7.62 -9.06 9.22
C LEU A 16 8.68 -8.30 8.44
N LEU A 17 9.47 -7.52 9.15
CA LEU A 17 10.52 -6.68 8.59
C LEU A 17 11.82 -6.99 9.34
N ASN A 18 12.94 -6.93 8.63
CA ASN A 18 14.24 -6.92 9.29
C ASN A 18 14.51 -5.53 9.91
N ASP A 19 15.61 -5.42 10.67
CA ASP A 19 15.95 -4.21 11.41
C ASP A 19 16.17 -3.00 10.50
N GLU A 20 16.84 -3.19 9.36
CA GLU A 20 17.13 -2.13 8.39
C GLU A 20 15.85 -1.64 7.70
N GLU A 21 14.96 -2.55 7.29
CA GLU A 21 13.66 -2.23 6.72
C GLU A 21 12.78 -1.44 7.69
N LYS A 22 12.74 -1.89 8.96
CA LYS A 22 12.00 -1.19 10.02
C LYS A 22 12.54 0.21 10.23
N LYS A 23 13.88 0.37 10.36
CA LYS A 23 14.54 1.65 10.57
C LYS A 23 14.31 2.62 9.40
N LEU A 24 14.34 2.13 8.16
CA LEU A 24 14.02 2.91 6.97
C LEU A 24 12.58 3.44 7.02
N ILE A 25 11.62 2.58 7.34
CA ILE A 25 10.20 2.94 7.43
C ILE A 25 9.97 3.97 8.54
N GLU A 26 10.56 3.77 9.72
CA GLU A 26 10.46 4.71 10.84
C GLU A 26 11.05 6.08 10.49
N ARG A 27 12.22 6.10 9.81
CA ARG A 27 12.83 7.33 9.31
C ARG A 27 11.92 8.04 8.30
N TYR A 28 11.30 7.30 7.38
CA TYR A 28 10.37 7.86 6.40
C TYR A 28 9.15 8.49 7.10
N ILE A 29 8.52 7.74 8.02
CA ILE A 29 7.35 8.20 8.77
C ILE A 29 7.66 9.47 9.55
N SER A 30 8.81 9.50 10.24
CA SER A 30 9.25 10.66 11.01
C SER A 30 9.51 11.87 10.10
N LYS A 31 10.29 11.68 9.03
CA LYS A 31 10.66 12.75 8.08
C LYS A 31 9.45 13.42 7.44
N TYR A 32 8.45 12.64 7.02
CA TYR A 32 7.26 13.14 6.33
C TYR A 32 6.04 13.31 7.26
N LYS A 33 6.21 13.15 8.57
CA LYS A 33 5.16 13.28 9.59
C LYS A 33 3.92 12.44 9.26
N VAL A 34 4.13 11.21 8.81
CA VAL A 34 3.05 10.30 8.43
C VAL A 34 2.27 9.91 9.67
N LYS A 35 1.00 10.35 9.76
CA LYS A 35 0.14 10.12 10.93
C LYS A 35 -0.27 8.65 11.11
N ASN A 36 -0.28 7.85 10.05
CA ASN A 36 -0.71 6.46 10.09
C ASN A 36 0.19 5.57 9.23
N SER A 37 1.05 4.82 9.91
CA SER A 37 2.00 3.90 9.29
C SER A 37 1.32 2.80 8.46
N SER A 38 0.31 2.12 9.02
CA SER A 38 -0.43 1.05 8.32
C SER A 38 -1.12 1.55 7.06
N ARG A 39 -1.65 2.78 7.07
CA ARG A 39 -2.24 3.42 5.89
C ARG A 39 -1.19 3.60 4.81
N PHE A 40 -0.03 4.14 5.16
CA PHE A 40 1.09 4.33 4.23
C PHE A 40 1.53 2.99 3.62
N MET A 41 1.81 1.98 4.44
CA MET A 41 2.24 0.66 3.94
C MET A 41 1.20 0.06 2.99
N ARG A 42 -0.08 0.11 3.35
CA ARG A 42 -1.17 -0.40 2.50
C ARG A 42 -1.22 0.34 1.16
N GLU A 43 -1.14 1.67 1.17
CA GLU A 43 -1.17 2.46 -0.07
C GLU A 43 0.05 2.18 -0.94
N ALA A 44 1.24 2.05 -0.35
CA ALA A 44 2.45 1.70 -1.07
C ALA A 44 2.33 0.32 -1.76
N ILE A 45 1.93 -0.71 -1.01
CA ILE A 45 1.78 -2.08 -1.54
C ILE A 45 0.74 -2.11 -2.67
N VAL A 46 -0.44 -1.52 -2.45
CA VAL A 46 -1.52 -1.52 -3.45
C VAL A 46 -1.11 -0.75 -4.71
N ARG A 47 -0.45 0.40 -4.57
CA ARG A 47 0.04 1.18 -5.72
C ARG A 47 1.06 0.39 -6.54
N THR A 48 2.02 -0.26 -5.88
CA THR A 48 3.02 -1.08 -6.56
C THR A 48 2.38 -2.26 -7.29
N ALA A 49 1.45 -2.97 -6.64
CA ALA A 49 0.74 -4.09 -7.26
C ALA A 49 -0.10 -3.64 -8.47
N LEU A 50 -0.86 -2.54 -8.35
CA LEU A 50 -1.65 -2.01 -9.45
C LEU A 50 -0.77 -1.62 -10.64
N LYS A 51 0.32 -0.87 -10.41
CA LYS A 51 1.26 -0.47 -11.46
C LYS A 51 1.81 -1.68 -12.20
N ARG A 52 2.18 -2.74 -11.47
CA ARG A 52 2.70 -3.96 -12.06
C ARG A 52 1.66 -4.70 -12.89
N LEU A 53 0.42 -4.80 -12.38
CA LEU A 53 -0.68 -5.43 -13.11
C LEU A 53 -1.05 -4.65 -14.39
N ASP A 54 -0.96 -3.32 -14.35
CA ASP A 54 -1.18 -2.48 -15.53
C ASP A 54 -0.06 -2.65 -16.56
N GLU A 55 1.21 -2.79 -16.12
CA GLU A 55 2.36 -3.06 -16.99
C GLU A 55 2.31 -4.46 -17.63
N ASP A 56 1.85 -5.47 -16.89
CA ASP A 56 1.76 -6.86 -17.36
C ASP A 56 0.49 -7.11 -18.22
N ARG A 57 -0.38 -6.11 -18.38
CA ARG A 57 -1.57 -6.23 -19.24
C ARG A 57 -1.12 -6.23 -20.71
N PRO A 58 -1.42 -7.28 -21.51
CA PRO A 58 -1.09 -7.28 -22.92
C PRO A 58 -1.72 -6.06 -23.57
N THR A 59 -0.89 -5.23 -24.21
CA THR A 59 -1.41 -4.07 -24.91
C THR A 59 -2.12 -4.55 -26.17
N LEU A 60 -3.15 -3.82 -26.61
CA LEU A 60 -4.01 -4.22 -27.74
C LEU A 60 -3.23 -4.37 -29.07
N PHE A 61 -1.95 -4.04 -29.09
CA PHE A 61 -1.12 -3.94 -30.29
C PHE A 61 0.21 -4.72 -30.21
N ASP A 62 0.40 -5.57 -29.20
CA ASP A 62 1.49 -6.56 -29.15
C ASP A 62 1.04 -7.93 -29.68
#